data_AF-A0A553BI96-F1
#
_entry.id   AF-A0A553BI96-F1
#
_cell.length_a   1.000
_cell.length_b   1.000
_cell.length_c   1.000
_cell.angle_alpha   90.00
_cell.angle_beta   90.00
_cell.angle_gamma   90.00
#
_symmetry.space_group_name_H-M   'P 1'
#
loop_
_entity.id
_entity.type
_entity.pdbx_description
1 polymer ?
#
loop_
_entity_poly.entity_id
_entity_poly.type
_entity_poly.pdbx_seq_one_letter_code
_entity_poly.pdbx_strand_id
1 'polypeptide(L)' 'MRKAAIYYKEFLAGILTETDEGEYTFQYDEKYANEHPKESITLTMPVSTKKYTDKR' A
#
# COMPACT_ATOMS: atom_id res chain seq x y z
N MET A 1 -9.73 -6.84 -12.69
CA MET A 1 -9.31 -5.85 -11.65
C MET A 1 -9.79 -6.27 -10.26
N ARG A 2 -8.86 -6.53 -9.34
CA ARG A 2 -9.17 -6.87 -7.94
C ARG A 2 -8.51 -5.85 -7.01
N LYS A 3 -9.14 -5.58 -5.87
CA LYS A 3 -8.61 -4.67 -4.85
C LYS A 3 -8.67 -5.34 -3.49
N ALA A 4 -7.64 -5.13 -2.69
CA ALA A 4 -7.54 -5.58 -1.32
C ALA A 4 -7.16 -4.41 -0.42
N ALA A 5 -7.91 -4.23 0.66
CA ALA A 5 -7.56 -3.28 1.71
C ALA A 5 -6.54 -3.93 2.64
N ILE A 6 -5.39 -3.29 2.82
CA ILE A 6 -4.31 -3.75 3.69
C ILE A 6 -4.44 -3.03 5.03
N TYR A 7 -4.61 -3.81 6.08
CA TYR A 7 -4.70 -3.30 7.45
C TYR A 7 -3.43 -3.65 8.22
N TYR A 8 -2.87 -2.67 8.90
CA TYR A 8 -1.84 -2.88 9.90
C TYR A 8 -2.47 -2.77 11.27
N LYS A 9 -2.58 -3.90 11.97
CA LYS A 9 -3.41 -4.04 13.17
C LYS A 9 -4.87 -3.67 12.86
N GLU A 10 -5.35 -2.54 13.36
CA GLU A 10 -6.70 -2.00 13.15
C GLU A 10 -6.72 -0.79 12.19
N PHE A 11 -5.55 -0.35 11.71
CA PHE A 11 -5.42 0.82 10.86
C PHE A 11 -5.37 0.44 9.39
N LEU A 12 -6.12 1.15 8.54
CA LEU A 12 -6.06 1.00 7.09
C LEU A 12 -4.72 1.54 6.59
N ALA A 13 -3.76 0.65 6.35
CA ALA A 13 -2.43 1.03 5.89
C ALA A 13 -2.43 1.45 4.42
N GLY A 14 -3.25 0.82 3.59
CA GLY A 14 -3.34 1.15 2.17
C GLY A 14 -4.21 0.20 1.36
N ILE A 15 -4.17 0.35 0.05
CA ILE A 15 -4.93 -0.47 -0.90
C ILE A 15 -3.96 -1.10 -1.90
N LEU A 16 -4.04 -2.42 -2.02
CA LEU A 16 -3.40 -3.19 -3.09
C LEU A 16 -4.42 -3.38 -4.21
N THR A 17 -4.05 -3.01 -5.43
CA THR A 17 -4.86 -3.18 -6.63
C THR A 17 -4.10 -4.03 -7.63
N GLU A 18 -4.73 -5.12 -8.06
CA GLU A 18 -4.27 -6.00 -9.14
C GLU A 18 -4.97 -5.58 -10.45
N THR A 19 -4.16 -5.16 -11.43
CA THR A 19 -4.63 -4.80 -12.77
C THR A 19 -4.92 -6.06 -13.59
N ASP A 20 -5.71 -5.92 -14.66
CA ASP A 20 -6.03 -7.05 -15.55
C ASP A 20 -4.81 -7.57 -16.32
N GLU A 21 -3.81 -6.70 -16.49
CA GLU A 21 -2.52 -6.99 -17.13
C GLU A 21 -1.54 -7.76 -16.21
N GLY A 22 -1.96 -8.10 -14.99
CA GLY A 22 -1.14 -8.84 -14.03
C GLY A 22 -0.14 -7.98 -13.25
N GLU A 23 -0.30 -6.65 -13.26
CA GLU A 23 0.51 -5.75 -12.45
C GLU A 23 -0.11 -5.56 -11.06
N TYR A 24 0.75 -5.48 -10.04
CA TYR A 24 0.32 -5.17 -8.68
C TYR A 24 0.70 -3.74 -8.33
N THR A 25 -0.29 -2.96 -7.93
CA THR A 25 -0.12 -1.57 -7.48
C THR A 25 -0.50 -1.46 -6.02
N PHE A 26 0.43 -1.03 -5.18
CA PHE A 26 0.17 -0.74 -3.77
C PHE A 26 0.26 0.76 -3.51
N GLN A 27 -0.71 1.29 -2.77
CA GLN A 27 -0.72 2.69 -2.34
C GLN A 27 -1.07 2.76 -0.86
N TYR A 28 -0.20 3.42 -0.08
CA TYR A 28 -0.51 3.74 1.31
C TYR A 28 -1.68 4.73 1.39
N ASP A 29 -2.50 4.57 2.42
CA ASP A 29 -3.54 5.54 2.74
C ASP A 29 -2.89 6.84 3.24
N GLU A 30 -3.39 7.98 2.79
CA GLU A 30 -2.82 9.28 3.18
C GLU A 30 -2.93 9.52 4.69
N LYS A 31 -3.99 9.02 5.34
CA LYS A 31 -4.12 9.14 6.80
C LYS A 31 -3.06 8.31 7.49
N TYR A 32 -2.89 7.05 7.08
CA TYR A 32 -1.85 6.19 7.61
C TYR A 32 -0.45 6.75 7.39
N ALA A 33 -0.20 7.35 6.22
CA ALA A 33 1.08 7.95 5.91
C ALA A 33 1.42 9.17 6.79
N ASN A 34 0.41 9.93 7.18
CA ASN A 34 0.58 11.09 8.07
C ASN A 34 0.63 10.70 9.54
N GLU A 35 -0.22 9.78 10.00
CA GLU A 35 -0.29 9.36 11.40
C GLU A 35 0.85 8.41 11.77
N HIS A 36 1.26 7.55 10.84
CA HIS A 36 2.24 6.48 11.07
C HIS A 36 3.41 6.50 10.07
N PRO A 37 4.14 7.63 9.90
CA PRO A 37 5.23 7.74 8.93
C PRO A 37 6.42 6.81 9.24
N LYS A 38 6.50 6.27 10.46
CA LYS A 38 7.55 5.36 10.92
C LYS A 38 7.11 3.89 10.97
N GLU A 39 5.83 3.59 10.78
CA GLU A 39 5.33 2.20 10.79
C GLU A 39 5.13 1.70 9.35
N SER A 40 6.23 1.51 8.63
CA SER A 40 6.17 0.90 7.31
C SER A 40 5.74 -0.57 7.43
N ILE A 41 4.79 -0.98 6.58
CA ILE A 41 4.35 -2.38 6.53
C ILE A 41 5.37 -3.29 5.85
N THR A 42 6.38 -2.71 5.19
CA THR A 42 7.50 -3.43 4.59
C THR A 42 8.83 -2.80 5.00
N LEU A 43 9.89 -3.60 4.87
CA LEU A 43 11.27 -3.17 5.15
C LEU A 43 11.89 -2.42 3.97
N THR A 44 11.41 -2.67 2.75
CA THR A 44 11.98 -2.13 1.50
C THR A 44 11.15 -0.98 0.90
N MET A 45 9.93 -0.75 1.39
CA MET A 45 9.02 0.28 0.88
C MET A 45 8.58 1.18 2.05
N PRO A 46 9.33 2.28 2.30
CA PRO A 46 8.97 3.21 3.36
C PRO A 46 7.58 3.81 3.11
N VAL A 47 6.94 4.30 4.17
CA VAL A 47 5.61 4.89 4.08
C VAL A 47 5.67 6.14 3.20
N SER A 48 5.02 6.07 2.04
CA SER A 48 5.03 7.14 1.05
C SER A 48 3.70 7.17 0.31
N THR A 49 3.26 8.37 -0.06
CA THR A 49 2.06 8.58 -0.90
C THR A 49 2.28 8.17 -2.36
N LYS A 50 3.51 7.85 -2.73
CA LYS A 50 3.82 7.29 -4.05
C LYS A 50 3.20 5.90 -4.19
N LYS A 51 2.56 5.68 -5.33
CA LYS A 51 2.12 4.35 -5.75
C LYS A 51 3.34 3.51 -6.06
N TYR A 52 3.38 2.33 -5.47
CA TYR A 52 4.36 1.31 -5.80
C TYR A 52 3.76 0.37 -6.80
N THR A 53 4.48 0.11 -7.88
CA THR A 53 4.07 -0.81 -8.93
C THR A 53 5.14 -1.86 -9.07
N ASP A 54 4.75 -3.12 -9.02
CA ASP A 54 5.65 -4.24 -9.23
C ASP A 54 5.11 -5.13 -10.35
N LYS A 55 6.00 -5.49 -11.28
CA LYS A 55 5.71 -6.44 -12.36
C LYS A 55 6.17 -7.81 -11.92
N ARG A 56 5.21 -8.73 -11.84
CA ARG A 56 5.44 -10.13 -11.52
C ARG A 56 6.15 -10.87 -12.64
#